data_AF-A0A3A9AD51-F1
#
_entry.id   AF-A0A3A9AD51-F1
#
_cell.length_a   1.000
_cell.length_b   1.000
_cell.length_c   1.000
_cell.angle_alpha   90.00
_cell.angle_beta   90.00
_cell.angle_gamma   90.00
#
_symmetry.space_group_name_H-M   'P 1'
#
loop_
_entity.id
_entity.type
_entity.pdbx_description
1 polymer ?
#
loop_
_entity_poly.entity_id
_entity_poly.type
_entity_poly.pdbx_seq_one_letter_code
_entity_poly.pdbx_strand_id
1 'polypeptide(L)'
;MEVIMKEKSTKTACLFKKSLGITLALLLLIGSLAGCGSKGAAPSKGDSPASSKEVTLNEVAHSIFYAPMYVAIEEGYFEEEGIHLTLVTGFGADKTMTAVLTDEADIGFMGSESTIYTYAGGTQDYVVNFAQLTQRAGNFLVSRQPIENFSWDMLIGADVLGGRAGGRRPAM
;
A
#
# COMPACT_ATOMS: atom_id res chain seq x y z
N MET A 1 -4.51 -9.60 -3.50
CA MET A 1 -3.47 -8.59 -3.75
C MET A 1 -3.68 -7.47 -2.76
N GLU A 2 -2.60 -7.01 -2.14
CA GLU A 2 -2.63 -6.04 -1.05
C GLU A 2 -1.67 -4.88 -1.33
N VAL A 3 -1.94 -3.77 -0.65
CA VAL A 3 -1.09 -2.59 -0.65
C VAL A 3 -0.20 -2.64 0.58
N ILE A 4 1.09 -2.54 0.33
CA ILE A 4 2.13 -2.67 1.33
C ILE A 4 2.87 -1.34 1.49
N MET A 5 3.36 -1.06 2.69
CA MET A 5 4.24 0.07 2.96
C MET A 5 5.17 -0.23 4.13
N LYS A 6 6.29 0.47 4.22
CA LYS A 6 7.17 0.41 5.38
C LYS A 6 6.46 0.98 6.60
N GLU A 7 6.49 0.27 7.73
CA GLU A 7 5.95 0.82 8.98
C GLU A 7 6.83 1.97 9.44
N LYS A 8 6.38 3.22 9.25
CA LYS A 8 7.08 4.37 9.83
C LYS A 8 6.95 4.31 11.35
N SER A 9 8.06 3.97 12.03
CA SER A 9 8.18 3.98 13.49
C SER A 9 7.60 5.27 14.07
N THR A 10 6.37 5.20 14.56
CA THR A 10 5.66 6.35 15.12
C THR A 10 6.03 6.54 16.58
N LYS A 11 7.32 6.39 16.91
CA LYS A 11 7.84 6.72 18.23
C LYS A 11 8.23 8.19 18.20
N THR A 12 7.30 9.12 18.49
CA THR A 12 7.56 10.43 19.16
C THR A 12 6.27 11.26 19.33
N ALA A 13 5.23 11.06 18.52
CA ALA A 13 4.07 11.96 18.54
C ALA A 13 3.06 11.75 19.70
N CYS A 14 3.14 10.67 20.47
CA CYS A 14 2.14 10.37 21.53
C CYS A 14 2.47 11.03 22.88
N LEU A 15 3.76 11.20 23.22
CA LEU A 15 4.17 11.79 24.49
C LEU A 15 3.93 13.30 24.56
N PHE A 16 4.02 14.01 23.42
CA PHE A 16 3.78 15.45 23.37
C PHE A 16 2.29 15.85 23.31
N LYS A 17 1.42 14.96 22.81
CA LYS A 17 -0.03 15.22 22.69
C LYS A 17 -0.74 15.26 24.05
N LYS A 18 -0.27 14.49 25.04
CA LYS A 18 -0.88 14.46 26.38
C LYS A 18 -0.54 15.69 27.23
N SER A 19 0.65 16.27 27.08
CA SER A 19 1.04 17.48 27.83
C SER A 19 0.52 18.77 27.17
N LEU A 20 0.37 18.80 25.84
CA LEU A 20 -0.12 19.99 25.13
C LEU A 20 -1.65 20.16 25.26
N GLY A 21 -2.40 19.05 25.32
CA GLY A 21 -3.87 19.09 25.45
C GLY A 21 -4.37 19.65 26.79
N ILE A 22 -3.61 19.44 27.87
CA ILE A 22 -3.97 19.95 29.21
C ILE A 22 -3.72 21.46 29.31
N THR A 23 -2.64 21.96 28.68
CA THR A 23 -2.31 23.38 28.67
C THR A 23 -3.24 24.18 27.75
N LEU A 24 -3.68 23.61 26.62
CA LEU A 24 -4.59 24.27 25.69
C LEU A 24 -6.03 24.37 26.23
N ALA A 25 -6.49 23.38 27.00
CA ALA A 25 -7.79 23.42 27.66
C ALA A 25 -7.88 24.52 28.74
N LEU A 26 -6.78 24.81 29.43
CA LEU A 26 -6.71 25.89 30.43
C LEU A 26 -6.73 27.29 29.79
N LEU A 27 -6.16 27.44 28.58
CA LEU A 27 -6.14 28.69 27.82
C LEU A 27 -7.50 29.01 27.16
N LEU A 28 -8.25 27.98 26.76
CA LEU A 28 -9.59 28.13 26.15
C LEU A 28 -10.68 28.61 27.14
N LEU A 29 -10.49 28.41 28.44
CA LEU A 29 -11.41 28.88 29.49
C LEU A 29 -11.29 30.38 29.79
N ILE A 30 -10.21 31.04 29.35
CA ILE A 30 -9.97 32.48 29.59
C ILE A 30 -10.45 33.33 28.38
N GLY A 31 -10.59 32.72 27.19
CA GLY A 31 -10.96 33.43 25.96
C GLY A 31 -12.45 33.66 25.73
N SER A 32 -13.35 33.18 26.59
CA SER A 32 -14.79 33.18 26.34
C SER A 32 -15.51 34.52 26.62
N LEU A 33 -14.78 35.61 26.92
CA LEU A 33 -15.38 36.91 27.24
C LEU A 33 -14.97 38.09 26.33
N ALA A 34 -14.35 37.86 25.16
CA ALA A 34 -14.05 38.95 24.24
C ALA A 34 -14.46 38.62 22.78
N GLY A 35 -15.44 39.38 22.27
CA GLY A 35 -15.41 39.81 20.87
C GLY A 35 -16.51 39.30 19.95
N CYS A 36 -17.71 39.84 20.10
CA CYS A 36 -18.67 39.97 19.00
C CYS A 36 -18.10 40.99 17.98
N GLY A 37 -18.04 40.67 16.68
CA GLY A 37 -17.57 41.60 15.65
C GLY A 37 -17.73 41.08 14.23
N SER A 38 -18.85 41.43 13.60
CA SER A 38 -19.21 41.19 12.20
C SER A 38 -18.38 42.01 11.19
N LYS A 39 -17.97 41.39 10.07
CA LYS A 39 -17.74 41.91 8.68
C LYS A 39 -16.88 40.85 7.95
N GLY A 40 -17.25 40.21 6.85
CA GLY A 40 -17.86 40.70 5.63
C GLY A 40 -16.77 41.07 4.60
N ALA A 41 -16.29 40.10 3.81
CA ALA A 41 -15.66 40.30 2.49
C ALA A 41 -15.35 38.96 1.80
N ALA A 42 -15.82 38.80 0.56
CA ALA A 42 -15.47 37.74 -0.39
C ALA A 42 -14.19 38.13 -1.20
N PRO A 43 -13.85 37.41 -2.27
CA PRO A 43 -12.96 36.25 -2.33
C PRO A 43 -11.56 36.62 -2.88
N SER A 44 -10.50 36.04 -2.33
CA SER A 44 -9.14 36.14 -2.90
C SER A 44 -8.84 34.93 -3.79
N LYS A 45 -8.76 35.19 -5.10
CA LYS A 45 -8.06 34.32 -6.06
C LYS A 45 -6.59 34.25 -5.72
N GLY A 46 -6.02 33.05 -5.75
CA GLY A 46 -4.58 32.83 -5.86
C GLY A 46 -4.00 31.90 -4.80
N ASP A 47 -4.59 30.74 -4.56
CA ASP A 47 -3.91 29.68 -3.82
C ASP A 47 -3.17 28.79 -4.81
N SER A 48 -1.84 28.92 -4.82
CA SER A 48 -0.96 27.81 -5.19
C SER A 48 -1.42 26.57 -4.43
N PRO A 49 -1.56 25.38 -5.05
CA PRO A 49 -2.00 24.22 -4.29
C PRO A 49 -1.01 23.97 -3.16
N ALA A 50 -1.55 23.92 -1.95
CA ALA A 50 -0.84 23.56 -0.75
C ALA A 50 -0.10 22.23 -0.99
N SER A 51 1.24 22.23 -0.82
CA SER A 51 2.10 21.06 -0.55
C SER A 51 1.56 19.73 -1.10
N SER A 52 1.64 19.52 -2.43
CA SER A 52 1.34 18.21 -3.00
C SER A 52 2.29 17.16 -2.42
N LYS A 53 1.75 16.02 -1.98
CA LYS A 53 2.55 14.93 -1.44
C LYS A 53 2.99 14.02 -2.57
N GLU A 54 4.29 13.93 -2.79
CA GLU A 54 4.90 12.95 -3.68
C GLU A 54 4.75 11.54 -3.10
N VAL A 55 4.26 10.61 -3.92
CA VAL A 55 4.13 9.18 -3.56
C VAL A 55 4.57 8.34 -4.75
N THR A 56 5.53 7.44 -4.54
CA THR A 56 5.93 6.44 -5.54
C THR A 56 5.25 5.10 -5.25
N LEU A 57 4.45 4.61 -6.21
CA LEU A 57 3.79 3.32 -6.17
C LEU A 57 4.50 2.34 -7.09
N ASN A 58 4.94 1.21 -6.54
CA ASN A 58 5.54 0.12 -7.30
C ASN A 58 4.57 -1.06 -7.45
N GLU A 59 4.24 -1.45 -8.67
CA GLU A 59 3.37 -2.59 -8.95
C GLU A 59 4.13 -3.79 -9.52
N VAL A 60 3.72 -5.00 -9.14
CA VAL A 60 4.42 -6.21 -9.59
C VAL A 60 4.31 -6.47 -11.09
N ALA A 61 3.24 -6.02 -11.74
CA ALA A 61 3.00 -6.16 -13.18
C ALA A 61 1.85 -5.26 -13.63
N HIS A 62 1.92 -4.73 -14.85
CA HIS A 62 0.78 -4.07 -15.49
C HIS A 62 -0.33 -5.08 -15.76
N SER A 63 -1.42 -4.99 -15.00
CA SER A 63 -2.47 -6.01 -15.01
C SER A 63 -3.86 -5.43 -14.76
N ILE A 64 -4.87 -6.07 -15.34
CA ILE A 64 -6.28 -5.72 -15.16
C ILE A 64 -6.72 -5.78 -13.68
N PHE A 65 -6.02 -6.52 -12.83
CA PHE A 65 -6.28 -6.53 -11.39
C PHE A 65 -6.16 -5.14 -10.74
N TYR A 66 -5.44 -4.20 -11.38
CA TYR A 66 -5.22 -2.84 -10.91
C TYR A 66 -6.06 -1.81 -11.66
N ALA A 67 -7.04 -2.26 -12.46
CA ALA A 67 -7.91 -1.38 -13.23
C ALA A 67 -8.52 -0.23 -12.41
N PRO A 68 -9.06 -0.45 -11.18
CA PRO A 68 -9.57 0.65 -10.37
C PRO A 68 -8.52 1.74 -10.05
N MET A 69 -7.26 1.35 -9.86
CA MET A 69 -6.16 2.29 -9.62
C MET A 69 -5.82 3.08 -10.89
N TYR A 70 -5.75 2.42 -12.05
CA TYR A 70 -5.47 3.13 -13.31
C TYR A 70 -6.57 4.14 -13.65
N VAL A 71 -7.84 3.79 -13.41
CA VAL A 71 -8.95 4.75 -13.58
C VAL A 71 -8.80 5.93 -12.63
N ALA A 72 -8.44 5.70 -11.36
CA ALA A 72 -8.22 6.80 -10.41
C ALA A 72 -7.05 7.73 -10.79
N ILE A 73 -6.02 7.20 -11.47
CA ILE A 73 -4.93 8.01 -12.03
C ILE A 73 -5.44 8.85 -13.20
N GLU A 74 -6.14 8.22 -14.16
CA GLU A 74 -6.62 8.89 -15.38
C GLU A 74 -7.67 9.96 -15.09
N GLU A 75 -8.57 9.70 -14.14
CA GLU A 75 -9.62 10.63 -13.72
C GLU A 75 -9.10 11.72 -12.74
N GLY A 76 -7.81 11.70 -12.37
CA GLY A 76 -7.19 12.75 -11.57
C GLY A 76 -7.51 12.72 -10.06
N TYR A 77 -8.10 11.65 -9.54
CA TYR A 77 -8.54 11.58 -8.13
C TYR A 77 -7.39 11.75 -7.12
N PHE A 78 -6.16 11.34 -7.48
CA PHE A 78 -5.00 11.57 -6.62
C PHE A 78 -4.62 13.05 -6.57
N GLU A 79 -4.66 13.75 -7.71
CA GLU A 79 -4.32 15.17 -7.79
C GLU A 79 -5.34 16.03 -7.03
N GLU A 80 -6.63 15.68 -7.09
CA GLU A 80 -7.71 16.33 -6.34
C GLU A 80 -7.50 16.24 -4.82
N GLU A 81 -6.94 15.12 -4.34
CA GLU A 81 -6.58 14.90 -2.93
C GLU A 81 -5.17 15.45 -2.58
N GLY A 82 -4.51 16.14 -3.52
CA GLY A 82 -3.18 16.72 -3.33
C GLY A 82 -2.05 15.70 -3.30
N ILE A 83 -2.20 14.56 -3.96
CA ILE A 83 -1.21 13.49 -4.08
C ILE A 83 -0.66 13.47 -5.51
N HIS A 84 0.65 13.67 -5.65
CA HIS A 84 1.33 13.46 -6.93
C HIS A 84 1.89 12.04 -6.96
N LEU A 85 1.23 11.17 -7.72
CA LEU A 85 1.52 9.73 -7.76
C LEU A 85 2.45 9.40 -8.93
N THR A 86 3.61 8.81 -8.64
CA THR A 86 4.49 8.20 -9.65
C THR A 86 4.30 6.69 -9.66
N LEU A 87 3.87 6.14 -10.79
CA LEU A 87 3.69 4.69 -10.98
C LEU A 87 4.93 4.03 -11.60
N VAL A 88 5.44 2.97 -10.98
CA VAL A 88 6.58 2.19 -11.44
C VAL A 88 6.26 0.70 -11.49
N THR A 89 6.65 0.02 -12.55
CA THR A 89 6.44 -1.44 -12.70
C THR A 89 7.69 -2.20 -12.29
N GLY A 90 7.62 -2.90 -11.16
CA GLY A 90 8.74 -3.65 -10.57
C GLY A 90 9.01 -5.01 -11.21
N PHE A 91 8.07 -5.58 -11.96
CA PHE A 91 8.20 -6.89 -12.63
C PHE A 91 8.53 -8.05 -11.69
N GLY A 92 7.84 -8.11 -10.55
CA GLY A 92 7.92 -9.22 -9.59
C GLY A 92 7.85 -8.78 -8.14
N ALA A 93 7.25 -9.63 -7.30
CA ALA A 93 7.04 -9.34 -5.88
C ALA A 93 8.36 -9.16 -5.10
N ASP A 94 9.42 -9.87 -5.47
CA ASP A 94 10.78 -9.72 -4.93
C ASP A 94 11.35 -8.32 -5.18
N LYS A 95 11.18 -7.80 -6.39
CA LYS A 95 11.68 -6.47 -6.78
C LYS A 95 10.84 -5.36 -6.16
N THR A 96 9.51 -5.49 -6.20
CA THR A 96 8.61 -4.54 -5.54
C THR A 96 8.88 -4.49 -4.03
N MET A 97 9.15 -5.63 -3.39
CA MET A 97 9.49 -5.66 -1.97
C MET A 97 10.82 -4.98 -1.70
N THR A 98 11.82 -5.24 -2.53
CA THR A 98 13.13 -4.58 -2.43
C THR A 98 12.97 -3.07 -2.55
N ALA A 99 12.22 -2.57 -3.55
CA ALA A 99 12.00 -1.15 -3.76
C ALA A 99 11.34 -0.46 -2.54
N VAL A 100 10.39 -1.11 -1.87
CA VAL A 100 9.78 -0.57 -0.64
C VAL A 100 10.75 -0.59 0.53
N LEU A 101 11.58 -1.63 0.65
CA LEU A 101 12.57 -1.74 1.73
C LEU A 101 13.72 -0.74 1.58
N THR A 102 14.15 -0.46 0.35
CA THR A 102 15.24 0.48 0.03
C THR A 102 14.77 1.94 -0.08
N ASP A 103 13.50 2.21 0.23
CA ASP A 103 12.87 3.53 0.14
C ASP A 103 12.87 4.11 -1.31
N GLU A 104 13.01 3.25 -2.34
CA GLU A 104 12.82 3.60 -3.76
C GLU A 104 11.34 3.75 -4.12
N ALA A 105 10.45 3.08 -3.37
CA ALA A 105 9.00 3.22 -3.48
C ALA A 105 8.36 3.39 -2.09
N ASP A 106 7.36 4.26 -1.99
CA ASP A 106 6.62 4.48 -0.74
C ASP A 106 5.62 3.35 -0.46
N ILE A 107 4.99 2.86 -1.53
CA ILE A 107 3.95 1.83 -1.48
C ILE A 107 4.17 0.79 -2.57
N GLY A 108 3.84 -0.46 -2.26
CA GLY A 108 3.93 -1.59 -3.19
C GLY A 108 2.60 -2.30 -3.38
N PHE A 109 2.33 -2.75 -4.60
CA PHE A 109 1.17 -3.60 -4.92
C PHE A 109 1.64 -5.02 -5.15
N MET A 110 1.46 -5.89 -4.16
CA MET A 110 1.87 -7.30 -4.23
C MET A 110 0.98 -8.23 -3.41
N GLY A 111 1.25 -9.53 -3.50
CA GLY A 111 0.62 -10.54 -2.63
C GLY A 111 1.09 -10.42 -1.19
N SER A 112 0.22 -10.77 -0.25
CA SER A 112 0.51 -10.74 1.20
C SER A 112 1.56 -11.78 1.62
N GLU A 113 1.81 -12.78 0.78
CA GLU A 113 2.73 -13.87 1.05
C GLU A 113 4.15 -13.35 1.30
N SER A 114 4.60 -12.37 0.50
CA SER A 114 5.95 -11.81 0.63
C SER A 114 6.18 -11.16 1.99
N THR A 115 5.21 -10.39 2.49
CA THR A 115 5.35 -9.72 3.78
C THR A 115 5.27 -10.70 4.95
N ILE A 116 4.47 -11.77 4.83
CA ILE A 116 4.45 -12.86 5.80
C ILE A 116 5.79 -13.60 5.84
N TYR A 117 6.37 -13.92 4.68
CA TYR A 117 7.65 -14.64 4.61
C TYR A 117 8.82 -13.81 5.14
N THR A 118 8.88 -12.52 4.82
CA THR A 118 9.94 -11.64 5.36
C THR A 118 9.80 -11.44 6.87
N TYR A 119 8.58 -11.29 7.37
CA TYR A 119 8.32 -11.24 8.80
C TYR A 119 8.76 -12.53 9.50
N ALA A 120 8.38 -13.70 8.97
CA ALA A 120 8.79 -14.99 9.49
C ALA A 120 10.31 -15.21 9.45
N GLY A 121 11.01 -14.59 8.50
CA GLY A 121 12.47 -14.56 8.40
C GLY A 121 13.18 -13.69 9.45
N GLY A 122 12.45 -12.98 10.31
CA GLY A 122 13.00 -12.20 11.42
C GLY A 122 13.47 -10.79 11.03
N THR A 123 13.03 -10.25 9.89
CA THR A 123 13.36 -8.88 9.48
C THR A 123 12.72 -7.87 10.44
N GLN A 124 13.53 -7.01 11.06
CA GLN A 124 13.08 -5.97 11.99
C GLN A 124 12.45 -4.77 11.28
N ASP A 125 12.84 -4.55 10.02
CA ASP A 125 12.33 -3.47 9.15
C ASP A 125 11.28 -4.04 8.19
N TYR A 126 10.21 -4.58 8.77
CA TYR A 126 9.20 -5.29 8.00
C TYR A 126 8.21 -4.32 7.34
N VAL A 127 7.65 -4.79 6.24
CA VAL A 127 6.64 -4.08 5.48
C VAL A 127 5.26 -4.56 5.95
N VAL A 128 4.32 -3.64 6.09
CA VAL A 128 2.96 -3.90 6.56
C VAL A 128 1.96 -3.83 5.43
N ASN A 129 0.93 -4.66 5.52
CA ASN A 129 -0.20 -4.66 4.60
C ASN A 129 -1.29 -3.81 5.23
N PHE A 130 -1.71 -2.73 4.55
CA PHE A 130 -2.66 -1.76 5.13
C PHE A 130 -3.96 -1.63 4.34
N ALA A 131 -4.00 -2.15 3.11
CA ALA A 131 -5.22 -2.18 2.29
C ALA A 131 -5.25 -3.44 1.42
N GLN A 132 -6.44 -3.92 1.10
CA GLN A 132 -6.66 -5.08 0.24
C GLN A 132 -7.40 -4.64 -1.04
N LEU A 133 -6.82 -4.94 -2.20
CA LEU A 133 -7.41 -4.61 -3.50
C LEU A 133 -8.26 -5.76 -4.06
N THR A 134 -7.80 -7.00 -3.90
CA THR A 134 -8.54 -8.19 -4.36
C THR A 134 -8.78 -9.16 -3.21
N GLN A 135 -10.03 -9.63 -3.07
CA GLN A 135 -10.43 -10.55 -2.00
C GLN A 135 -9.85 -11.97 -2.17
N ARG A 136 -9.61 -12.39 -3.41
CA ARG A 136 -9.02 -13.69 -3.74
C ARG A 136 -7.94 -13.54 -4.79
N ALA A 137 -6.92 -14.38 -4.69
CA ALA A 137 -5.94 -14.55 -5.75
C ALA A 137 -6.48 -15.50 -6.82
N GLY A 138 -6.28 -15.17 -8.09
CA GLY A 138 -6.61 -16.03 -9.23
C GLY A 138 -5.55 -17.11 -9.45
N ASN A 139 -5.31 -17.96 -8.45
CA ASN A 139 -4.37 -19.07 -8.58
C ASN A 139 -5.07 -20.28 -9.20
N PHE A 140 -4.48 -20.83 -10.25
CA PHE A 140 -5.01 -21.98 -10.97
C PHE A 140 -3.94 -23.07 -11.06
N LEU A 141 -4.35 -24.31 -10.81
CA LEU A 141 -3.60 -25.49 -11.20
C LEU A 141 -4.19 -25.99 -12.52
N VAL A 142 -3.38 -25.99 -13.57
CA VAL A 142 -3.83 -26.35 -14.92
C VAL A 142 -3.02 -27.54 -15.42
N SER A 143 -3.71 -28.59 -15.85
CA SER A 143 -3.10 -29.74 -16.50
C SER A 143 -3.10 -29.56 -18.02
N ARG A 144 -2.07 -30.07 -18.70
CA ARG A 144 -2.04 -30.13 -20.18
C ARG A 144 -2.96 -31.20 -20.74
N GLN A 145 -3.33 -32.18 -19.93
CA GLN A 145 -4.19 -33.30 -20.29
C GLN A 145 -5.41 -33.32 -19.37
N PRO A 146 -6.60 -33.75 -19.85
CA PRO A 146 -7.76 -33.94 -18.99
C PRO A 146 -7.45 -34.91 -17.84
N ILE A 147 -7.89 -34.58 -16.64
CA ILE A 147 -7.81 -35.44 -15.45
C ILE A 147 -9.21 -35.58 -14.88
N GLU A 148 -9.75 -36.79 -14.90
CA GLU A 148 -11.00 -37.10 -14.21
C GLU A 148 -10.71 -37.38 -12.72
N ASN A 149 -11.56 -36.88 -11.82
CA ASN A 149 -11.46 -37.11 -10.38
C ASN A 149 -10.12 -36.71 -9.73
N PHE A 150 -9.65 -35.48 -10.01
CA PHE A 150 -8.40 -34.94 -9.43
C PHE A 150 -8.33 -35.09 -7.90
N SER A 151 -7.16 -35.52 -7.41
CA SER A 151 -6.76 -35.54 -6.00
C SER A 151 -5.38 -34.89 -5.86
N TRP A 152 -5.14 -34.22 -4.74
CA TRP A 152 -3.86 -33.57 -4.45
C TRP A 152 -2.68 -34.56 -4.40
N ASP A 153 -2.94 -35.82 -4.01
CA ASP A 153 -1.92 -36.88 -3.98
C ASP A 153 -1.32 -37.16 -5.35
N MET A 154 -2.04 -36.85 -6.44
CA MET A 154 -1.56 -37.02 -7.81
C MET A 154 -0.39 -36.08 -8.15
N LEU A 155 -0.17 -35.04 -7.36
CA LEU A 155 0.97 -34.15 -7.53
C LEU A 155 2.25 -34.72 -6.93
N ILE A 156 2.18 -35.64 -5.98
CA ILE A 156 3.36 -36.19 -5.30
C ILE A 156 4.24 -36.88 -6.34
N GLY A 157 5.49 -36.44 -6.46
CA GLY A 157 6.44 -36.93 -7.47
C GLY A 157 6.23 -36.42 -8.90
N ALA A 158 5.19 -35.61 -9.16
CA ALA A 158 4.99 -34.97 -10.45
C ALA A 158 5.83 -33.69 -10.58
N ASP A 159 6.22 -33.37 -11.82
CA ASP A 159 6.85 -32.09 -12.15
C ASP A 159 5.80 -30.98 -12.20
N VAL A 160 5.79 -30.09 -11.21
CA VAL A 160 4.92 -28.91 -11.18
C VAL A 160 5.66 -27.71 -11.75
N LEU A 161 5.08 -27.06 -12.76
CA LEU A 161 5.63 -25.86 -13.37
C LEU A 161 5.10 -24.61 -12.65
N GLY A 162 5.97 -23.95 -11.90
CA GLY A 162 5.69 -22.63 -11.33
C GLY A 162 5.71 -21.50 -12.38
N GLY A 163 5.09 -20.36 -12.04
CA GLY A 163 4.96 -19.20 -12.93
C GLY A 163 6.23 -18.38 -13.19
N ARG A 164 7.39 -18.77 -12.66
CA ARG A 164 8.68 -18.07 -12.85
C ARG A 164 9.78 -19.05 -13.21
N ALA A 165 10.81 -18.56 -13.91
CA ALA A 165 12.00 -19.36 -14.25
C ALA A 165 12.63 -19.96 -12.99
N GLY A 166 12.93 -21.26 -13.01
CA GLY A 166 13.38 -22.02 -11.83
C GLY A 166 12.25 -22.63 -10.99
N GLY A 167 10.97 -22.38 -11.33
CA GLY A 167 9.81 -22.88 -10.60
C GLY A 167 9.41 -24.33 -10.89
N ARG A 168 10.20 -25.10 -11.67
CA ARG A 168 9.94 -26.54 -11.82
C ARG A 168 10.46 -27.24 -10.56
N ARG A 169 9.54 -27.79 -9.77
CA ARG A 169 9.87 -28.54 -8.56
C ARG A 169 9.11 -29.87 -8.59
N PRO A 170 9.71 -30.98 -8.17
CA PRO A 170 8.95 -32.16 -7.79
C PRO A 170 8.00 -31.76 -6.67
N ALA A 171 6.71 -32.04 -6.81
CA ALA A 171 5.81 -31.88 -5.67
C ALA A 171 6.16 -32.94 -4.61
N MET A 172 6.33 -32.49 -3.37
CA MET A 172 6.65 -33.33 -2.21
C MET A 172 5.42 -33.99 -1.63
#